data_AF-A0A929PMZ2-F1
#
_entry.id   AF-A0A929PMZ2-F1
#
_cell.length_a   1.000
_cell.length_b   1.000
_cell.length_c   1.000
_cell.angle_alpha   90.00
_cell.angle_beta   90.00
_cell.angle_gamma   90.00
#
_symmetry.space_group_name_H-M   'P 1'
#
loop_
_entity.id
_entity.type
_entity.pdbx_description
1 polymer ?
#
loop_
_entity_poly.entity_id
_entity_poly.type
_entity_poly.pdbx_seq_one_letter_code
_entity_poly.pdbx_strand_id
1 'polypeptide(L)'
;MANVQFKEYTPTLIEIEPKCLVHFRPHSKYNGEFGFDWVRLGDSGNKGDVWYKNIIGYYETPKKANGDYDYCNPKFIQSTKAYDNLVFGEFRRFSVPWKTTNKDAPYIYAIPYMTLLPEYSAKLKLIVEVEEEPEKFEFKYNEAFFDVAIDKELPLTKGKLTLDSAITVKCKDYFEKDEFIEVYALKEGEKYLVGQLIVKRNHTKFHRFIKVCFVNVRIGTKQSMMSITNEKVALRKYLRQAYIKAEIKTENISASSEKEILDALDKYSEDPKDSAFYILEKYLYQQQKKNYLASKYNNYRKIFFVPMILESKSCGSTGYVMGQTQEIPKKKGLEKPSIVIADIVRTNKILKTPPSIDESTVAHEMCHSIALSHTFLNNSKYVFKEFTTDNIMDYYGKTAIKAKQLYKWQWERLWEML
;
A
#
# COMPACT_ATOMS: atom_id res chain seq x y z
N MET A 1 21.87 -10.36 11.99
CA MET A 1 20.64 -10.97 12.50
C MET A 1 20.22 -10.18 13.72
N ALA A 2 19.26 -9.26 13.57
CA ALA A 2 18.72 -8.53 14.71
C ALA A 2 17.58 -9.37 15.29
N ASN A 3 17.76 -9.83 16.52
CA ASN A 3 16.73 -10.52 17.29
C ASN A 3 15.55 -9.55 17.49
N VAL A 4 14.52 -9.72 16.68
CA VAL A 4 13.20 -9.17 16.99
C VAL A 4 12.69 -9.95 18.19
N GLN A 5 12.81 -9.40 19.38
CA GLN A 5 12.08 -9.88 20.54
C GLN A 5 10.59 -9.71 20.21
N PHE A 6 9.93 -10.82 19.91
CA PHE A 6 8.48 -10.89 19.95
C PHE A 6 8.07 -10.51 21.36
N LYS A 7 7.43 -9.35 21.53
CA LYS A 7 6.62 -9.13 22.72
C LYS A 7 5.55 -10.21 22.67
N GLU A 8 5.61 -11.17 23.59
CA GLU A 8 4.53 -12.11 23.83
C GLU A 8 3.26 -11.28 24.07
N TYR A 9 2.39 -11.24 23.06
CA TYR A 9 1.05 -10.70 23.21
C TYR A 9 0.19 -11.87 23.68
N THR A 10 -0.05 -11.92 24.99
CA THR A 10 -1.11 -12.75 25.55
C THR A 10 -2.43 -12.11 25.13
N PRO A 11 -3.29 -12.78 24.33
CA PRO A 11 -4.59 -12.23 23.98
C PRO A 11 -5.37 -11.92 25.25
N THR A 12 -5.87 -10.70 25.39
CA THR A 12 -6.88 -10.41 26.40
C THR A 12 -8.11 -11.24 26.04
N LEU A 13 -8.43 -12.25 26.86
CA LEU A 13 -9.68 -12.98 26.81
C LEU A 13 -10.77 -12.02 27.26
N ILE A 14 -11.52 -11.48 26.31
CA ILE A 14 -12.76 -10.76 26.59
C ILE A 14 -13.86 -11.76 26.28
N GLU A 15 -14.53 -12.28 27.32
CA GLU A 15 -15.84 -12.90 27.14
C GLU A 15 -16.81 -11.78 26.75
N ILE A 16 -17.43 -11.91 25.58
CA ILE A 16 -18.35 -10.91 25.04
C ILE A 16 -19.76 -11.48 25.21
N GLU A 17 -20.54 -10.95 26.16
CA GLU A 17 -21.97 -11.24 26.32
C GLU A 17 -22.79 -9.93 26.30
N PRO A 18 -23.13 -9.31 25.16
CA PRO A 18 -24.00 -9.99 24.21
C PRO A 18 -23.25 -10.49 22.99
N LYS A 19 -23.85 -11.49 22.34
CA LYS A 19 -23.33 -12.13 21.13
C LYS A 19 -23.51 -11.23 19.91
N CYS A 20 -22.72 -10.16 19.87
CA CYS A 20 -22.70 -9.15 18.82
C CYS A 20 -21.28 -8.95 18.30
N LEU A 21 -21.12 -8.64 17.01
CA LEU A 21 -19.83 -8.33 16.39
C LEU A 21 -19.97 -7.23 15.35
N VAL A 22 -19.08 -6.23 15.40
CA VAL A 22 -19.04 -5.09 14.49
C VAL A 22 -17.67 -5.01 13.83
N HIS A 23 -17.61 -5.27 12.52
CA HIS A 23 -16.40 -5.12 11.73
C HIS A 23 -16.37 -3.78 11.00
N PHE A 24 -15.24 -3.09 11.09
CA PHE A 24 -14.96 -1.89 10.29
C PHE A 24 -14.35 -2.28 8.94
N ARG A 25 -14.84 -1.66 7.86
CA ARG A 25 -14.29 -1.75 6.50
C ARG A 25 -14.27 -0.36 5.86
N PRO A 26 -13.41 -0.11 4.85
CA PRO A 26 -13.59 1.05 4.00
C PRO A 26 -14.94 0.98 3.27
N HIS A 27 -15.50 2.14 2.94
CA HIS A 27 -16.72 2.20 2.13
C HIS A 27 -16.54 1.62 0.72
N SER A 28 -17.65 1.34 0.04
CA SER A 28 -17.69 0.69 -1.28
C SER A 28 -16.97 1.44 -2.40
N LYS A 29 -16.80 2.76 -2.28
CA LYS A 29 -16.10 3.60 -3.25
C LYS A 29 -14.69 3.96 -2.82
N TYR A 30 -14.17 3.30 -1.77
CA TYR A 30 -12.85 3.58 -1.24
C TYR A 30 -11.80 3.43 -2.34
N ASN A 31 -10.96 4.45 -2.44
CA ASN A 31 -9.92 4.58 -3.44
C ASN A 31 -8.58 4.97 -2.79
N GLY A 32 -8.38 4.75 -1.49
CA GLY A 32 -7.11 5.07 -0.82
C GLY A 32 -6.95 6.53 -0.42
N GLU A 33 -8.04 7.22 -0.12
CA GLU A 33 -8.04 8.60 0.37
C GLU A 33 -7.40 8.74 1.77
N PHE A 34 -7.44 7.68 2.58
CA PHE A 34 -6.77 7.47 3.86
C PHE A 34 -6.12 6.08 3.87
N GLY A 35 -5.22 5.76 4.81
CA GLY A 35 -4.68 4.41 4.93
C GLY A 35 -5.60 3.54 5.78
N PHE A 36 -5.89 2.32 5.33
CA PHE A 36 -6.71 1.37 6.08
C PHE A 36 -6.23 -0.05 5.82
N ASP A 37 -6.09 -0.86 6.86
CA ASP A 37 -5.67 -2.25 6.73
C ASP A 37 -6.43 -3.19 7.68
N TRP A 38 -6.82 -4.34 7.16
CA TRP A 38 -7.58 -5.38 7.86
C TRP A 38 -7.21 -6.75 7.32
N VAL A 39 -7.45 -7.82 8.10
CA VAL A 39 -7.32 -9.17 7.54
C VAL A 39 -8.43 -9.35 6.49
N ARG A 40 -8.06 -9.48 5.21
CA ARG A 40 -9.05 -9.62 4.11
C ARG A 40 -9.80 -10.93 4.25
N LEU A 41 -11.13 -10.86 4.24
CA LEU A 41 -12.05 -12.00 4.38
C LEU A 41 -12.93 -12.19 3.15
N GLY A 42 -12.87 -11.27 2.17
CA GLY A 42 -13.80 -11.29 1.03
C GLY A 42 -15.21 -10.80 1.36
N ASP A 43 -15.34 -9.95 2.38
CA ASP A 43 -16.63 -9.51 2.94
C ASP A 43 -16.95 -8.02 2.69
N SER A 44 -15.99 -7.23 2.20
CA SER A 44 -16.20 -5.81 1.94
C SER A 44 -16.95 -5.53 0.63
N GLY A 45 -16.99 -6.49 -0.31
CA GLY A 45 -17.50 -6.30 -1.66
C GLY A 45 -16.59 -5.47 -2.59
N ASN A 46 -15.42 -5.05 -2.11
CA ASN A 46 -14.43 -4.33 -2.92
C ASN A 46 -13.59 -5.32 -3.74
N LYS A 47 -13.33 -5.00 -5.01
CA LYS A 47 -12.32 -5.73 -5.81
C LYS A 47 -10.95 -5.64 -5.12
N GLY A 48 -10.29 -6.79 -4.94
CA GLY A 48 -9.01 -6.90 -4.23
C GLY A 48 -9.13 -7.31 -2.76
N ASP A 49 -10.35 -7.35 -2.20
CA ASP A 49 -10.63 -8.04 -0.93
C ASP A 49 -10.90 -9.51 -1.24
N VAL A 50 -9.83 -10.27 -1.45
CA VAL A 50 -9.87 -11.73 -1.55
C VAL A 50 -9.42 -12.29 -0.21
N TRP A 51 -10.10 -13.32 0.31
CA TRP A 51 -9.76 -13.89 1.60
C TRP A 51 -8.28 -14.33 1.62
N TYR A 52 -7.48 -13.70 2.49
CA TYR A 52 -6.03 -13.94 2.58
C TYR A 52 -5.68 -15.41 2.75
N LYS A 53 -6.51 -16.20 3.44
CA LYS A 53 -6.28 -17.63 3.61
C LYS A 53 -6.04 -18.32 2.26
N ASN A 54 -6.71 -17.89 1.19
CA ASN A 54 -6.65 -18.51 -0.15
C ASN A 54 -5.51 -17.97 -1.02
N ILE A 55 -4.92 -16.84 -0.66
CA ILE A 55 -3.98 -16.11 -1.53
C ILE A 55 -2.66 -15.75 -0.86
N ILE A 56 -2.41 -16.16 0.38
CA ILE A 56 -1.12 -15.99 1.04
C ILE A 56 -0.32 -17.30 1.03
N GLY A 57 0.98 -17.20 0.78
CA GLY A 57 1.78 -18.38 0.42
C GLY A 57 3.23 -18.03 0.11
N TYR A 58 3.76 -18.71 -0.90
CA TYR A 58 5.08 -18.45 -1.50
C TYR A 58 5.08 -19.00 -2.94
N TYR A 59 6.06 -18.59 -3.74
CA TYR A 59 6.24 -19.11 -5.10
C TYR A 59 7.38 -20.12 -5.15
N GLU A 60 7.18 -21.23 -5.86
CA GLU A 60 8.23 -22.17 -6.23
C GLU A 60 8.53 -22.04 -7.73
N THR A 61 9.81 -22.02 -8.08
CA THR A 61 10.24 -22.07 -9.48
C THR A 61 10.50 -23.53 -9.86
N PRO A 62 9.68 -24.14 -10.73
CA PRO A 62 9.87 -25.53 -11.10
C PRO A 62 11.17 -25.71 -11.90
N LYS A 63 11.71 -26.93 -11.94
CA LYS A 63 12.83 -27.28 -12.82
C LYS A 63 12.31 -27.79 -14.16
N LYS A 64 12.98 -27.40 -15.24
CA LYS A 64 12.82 -27.96 -16.59
C LYS A 64 13.45 -29.35 -16.67
N ALA A 65 13.14 -30.08 -17.73
CA ALA A 65 13.69 -31.42 -17.97
C ALA A 65 15.23 -31.46 -18.03
N ASN A 66 15.86 -30.35 -18.42
CA ASN A 66 17.31 -30.20 -18.46
C ASN A 66 17.94 -29.82 -17.10
N GLY A 67 17.15 -29.69 -16.03
CA GLY A 67 17.61 -29.36 -14.68
C GLY A 67 17.60 -27.86 -14.34
N ASP A 68 17.44 -26.97 -15.32
CA ASP A 68 17.39 -25.52 -15.10
C ASP A 68 16.08 -25.07 -14.46
N TYR A 69 16.10 -23.97 -13.70
CA TYR A 69 14.89 -23.36 -13.16
C TYR A 69 14.06 -22.67 -14.26
N ASP A 70 12.75 -22.89 -14.23
CA ASP A 70 11.78 -22.25 -15.11
C ASP A 70 11.18 -20.99 -14.47
N TYR A 71 11.96 -19.91 -14.48
CA TYR A 71 11.55 -18.60 -13.95
C TYR A 71 10.32 -18.00 -14.63
N CYS A 72 9.90 -18.57 -15.77
CA CYS A 72 8.75 -18.11 -16.53
C CYS A 72 7.42 -18.71 -16.10
N ASN A 73 7.46 -19.81 -15.33
CA ASN A 73 6.27 -20.51 -14.86
C ASN A 73 6.32 -20.75 -13.35
N PRO A 74 6.47 -19.68 -12.52
CA PRO A 74 6.49 -19.85 -11.08
C PRO A 74 5.11 -20.33 -10.59
N LYS A 75 5.11 -21.28 -9.64
CA LYS A 75 3.89 -21.86 -9.07
C LYS A 75 3.65 -21.28 -7.68
N PHE A 76 2.48 -20.70 -7.48
CA PHE A 76 2.05 -20.24 -6.17
C PHE A 76 1.60 -21.41 -5.30
N ILE A 77 2.16 -21.51 -4.09
CA ILE A 77 1.80 -22.50 -3.07
C ILE A 77 1.19 -21.77 -1.87
N GLN A 78 -0.09 -22.02 -1.62
CA GLN A 78 -0.82 -21.46 -0.46
C GLN A 78 -0.24 -22.01 0.85
N SER A 79 -0.15 -21.17 1.88
CA SER A 79 0.38 -21.57 3.18
C SER A 79 -0.47 -21.06 4.34
N THR A 80 -1.14 -21.97 5.04
CA THR A 80 -1.87 -21.66 6.29
C THR A 80 -0.94 -21.07 7.34
N LYS A 81 0.29 -21.57 7.45
CA LYS A 81 1.30 -21.01 8.36
C LYS A 81 1.63 -19.55 8.03
N ALA A 82 1.72 -19.19 6.74
CA ALA A 82 1.93 -17.81 6.34
C ALA A 82 0.74 -16.91 6.69
N TYR A 83 -0.50 -17.42 6.52
CA TYR A 83 -1.72 -16.75 6.95
C TYR A 83 -1.70 -16.49 8.46
N ASP A 84 -1.43 -17.53 9.25
CA ASP A 84 -1.36 -17.41 10.71
C ASP A 84 -0.24 -16.43 11.11
N ASN A 85 0.95 -16.48 10.51
CA ASN A 85 2.01 -15.52 10.79
C ASN A 85 1.61 -14.06 10.49
N LEU A 86 0.79 -13.82 9.45
CA LEU A 86 0.29 -12.48 9.16
C LEU A 86 -0.73 -12.04 10.19
N VAL A 87 -1.78 -12.84 10.42
CA VAL A 87 -2.84 -12.51 11.38
C VAL A 87 -2.24 -12.35 12.78
N PHE A 88 -1.32 -13.25 13.15
CA PHE A 88 -0.73 -13.30 14.47
C PHE A 88 0.42 -12.32 14.69
N GLY A 89 1.12 -11.93 13.62
CA GLY A 89 2.24 -10.98 13.70
C GLY A 89 1.83 -9.52 13.53
N GLU A 90 0.82 -9.23 12.71
CA GLU A 90 0.49 -7.85 12.33
C GLU A 90 -0.69 -7.23 13.06
N PHE A 91 -1.64 -8.05 13.50
CA PHE A 91 -2.91 -7.56 14.00
C PHE A 91 -3.08 -7.82 15.50
N ARG A 92 -3.41 -6.74 16.23
CA ARG A 92 -4.09 -6.90 17.53
C ARG A 92 -5.42 -7.59 17.32
N ARG A 93 -5.86 -8.31 18.33
CA ARG A 93 -7.08 -9.11 18.24
C ARG A 93 -7.65 -9.42 19.61
N PHE A 94 -8.91 -9.82 19.59
CA PHE A 94 -9.58 -10.46 20.72
C PHE A 94 -10.34 -11.70 20.25
N SER A 95 -10.56 -12.60 21.20
CA SER A 95 -11.37 -13.81 21.00
C SER A 95 -12.85 -13.45 20.99
N VAL A 96 -13.65 -14.13 20.18
CA VAL A 96 -15.10 -14.04 20.14
C VAL A 96 -15.65 -15.42 20.50
N PRO A 97 -15.79 -15.75 21.80
CA PRO A 97 -16.03 -17.13 22.25
C PRO A 97 -17.33 -17.75 21.74
N TRP A 98 -18.37 -16.94 21.60
CA TRP A 98 -19.69 -17.38 21.14
C TRP A 98 -19.73 -17.74 19.64
N LYS A 99 -18.72 -17.34 18.86
CA LYS A 99 -18.63 -17.63 17.44
C LYS A 99 -17.50 -18.61 17.22
N THR A 100 -17.80 -19.82 16.75
CA THR A 100 -16.77 -20.85 16.54
C THR A 100 -16.27 -20.87 15.09
N THR A 101 -14.99 -21.18 14.94
CA THR A 101 -14.36 -21.58 13.68
C THR A 101 -13.86 -23.02 13.85
N ASN A 102 -14.13 -23.89 12.86
CA ASN A 102 -13.69 -25.30 12.88
C ASN A 102 -13.96 -26.04 14.20
N LYS A 103 -15.25 -26.27 14.45
CA LYS A 103 -15.86 -27.13 15.49
C LYS A 103 -15.56 -26.82 16.97
N ASP A 104 -14.41 -26.25 17.35
CA ASP A 104 -14.11 -26.01 18.78
C ASP A 104 -13.26 -24.74 19.08
N ALA A 105 -12.73 -24.04 18.08
CA ALA A 105 -11.90 -22.85 18.32
C ALA A 105 -12.72 -21.55 18.22
N PRO A 106 -12.55 -20.58 19.14
CA PRO A 106 -13.26 -19.31 19.05
C PRO A 106 -12.79 -18.49 17.84
N TYR A 107 -13.69 -17.72 17.28
CA TYR A 107 -13.39 -16.80 16.19
C TYR A 107 -12.45 -15.70 16.68
N ILE A 108 -11.44 -15.41 15.88
CA ILE A 108 -10.46 -14.37 16.19
C ILE A 108 -10.83 -13.09 15.43
N TYR A 109 -11.23 -12.05 16.16
CA TYR A 109 -11.43 -10.73 15.58
C TYR A 109 -10.09 -10.01 15.46
N ALA A 110 -9.54 -9.94 14.25
CA ALA A 110 -8.38 -9.10 13.96
C ALA A 110 -8.81 -7.63 13.82
N ILE A 111 -8.28 -6.77 14.69
CA ILE A 111 -8.63 -5.36 14.78
C ILE A 111 -8.01 -4.60 13.60
N PRO A 112 -8.81 -3.93 12.75
CA PRO A 112 -8.28 -3.13 11.65
C PRO A 112 -7.49 -1.90 12.13
N TYR A 113 -6.60 -1.42 11.26
CA TYR A 113 -5.83 -0.20 11.45
C TYR A 113 -6.21 0.86 10.44
N MET A 114 -6.18 2.11 10.85
CA MET A 114 -6.37 3.27 9.99
C MET A 114 -5.31 4.33 10.25
N THR A 115 -4.93 5.08 9.21
CA THR A 115 -4.21 6.34 9.33
C THR A 115 -5.13 7.49 8.93
N LEU A 116 -5.21 8.52 9.77
CA LEU A 116 -6.06 9.68 9.54
C LEU A 116 -5.35 10.93 10.09
N LEU A 117 -5.17 11.92 9.22
CA LEU A 117 -4.59 13.22 9.58
C LEU A 117 -5.70 14.21 9.97
N PRO A 118 -5.39 15.26 10.76
CA PRO A 118 -6.33 16.36 10.99
C PRO A 118 -6.84 16.95 9.68
N GLU A 119 -8.09 17.42 9.67
CA GLU A 119 -8.83 17.91 8.49
C GLU A 119 -9.20 16.84 7.45
N TYR A 120 -8.90 15.57 7.71
CA TYR A 120 -9.37 14.45 6.88
C TYR A 120 -10.49 13.69 7.58
N SER A 121 -11.37 13.11 6.77
CA SER A 121 -12.44 12.23 7.22
C SER A 121 -12.37 10.88 6.53
N ALA A 122 -12.73 9.84 7.26
CA ALA A 122 -12.87 8.48 6.77
C ALA A 122 -14.33 8.04 6.82
N LYS A 123 -14.91 7.75 5.66
CA LYS A 123 -16.21 7.07 5.58
C LYS A 123 -15.99 5.57 5.71
N LEU A 124 -16.68 4.95 6.65
CA LEU A 124 -16.50 3.54 6.95
C LEU A 124 -17.81 2.79 6.80
N LYS A 125 -17.68 1.59 6.24
CA LYS A 125 -18.70 0.55 6.23
C LYS A 125 -18.61 -0.23 7.53
N LEU A 126 -19.76 -0.63 8.06
CA LEU A 126 -19.85 -1.55 9.19
C LEU A 126 -20.51 -2.85 8.73
N ILE A 127 -19.97 -3.98 9.16
CA ILE A 127 -20.63 -5.29 9.05
C ILE A 127 -21.02 -5.67 10.47
N VAL A 128 -22.32 -5.70 10.73
CA VAL A 128 -22.91 -5.96 12.04
C VAL A 128 -23.51 -7.36 12.04
N GLU A 129 -23.12 -8.16 13.02
CA GLU A 129 -23.64 -9.50 13.27
C GLU A 129 -24.23 -9.53 14.68
N VAL A 130 -25.50 -9.86 14.77
CA VAL A 130 -26.26 -9.96 16.02
C VAL A 130 -26.78 -11.38 16.13
N GLU A 131 -26.34 -12.12 17.15
CA GLU A 131 -26.87 -13.43 17.51
C GLU A 131 -27.78 -13.34 18.74
N GLU A 132 -27.48 -12.40 19.64
CA GLU A 132 -28.33 -11.98 20.75
C GLU A 132 -28.56 -10.46 20.70
N GLU A 133 -29.82 -10.05 20.76
CA GLU A 133 -30.23 -8.66 20.61
C GLU A 133 -29.70 -7.79 21.76
N PRO A 134 -29.00 -6.69 21.46
CA PRO A 134 -28.63 -5.70 22.46
C PRO A 134 -29.73 -4.64 22.62
N GLU A 135 -29.72 -3.93 23.74
CA GLU A 135 -30.60 -2.78 23.96
C GLU A 135 -30.23 -1.61 23.03
N LYS A 136 -28.92 -1.39 22.85
CA LYS A 136 -28.36 -0.40 21.92
C LYS A 136 -26.87 -0.66 21.66
N PHE A 137 -26.36 0.00 20.63
CA PHE A 137 -24.93 0.16 20.41
C PHE A 137 -24.46 1.56 20.83
N GLU A 138 -23.27 1.64 21.42
CA GLU A 138 -22.63 2.90 21.77
C GLU A 138 -21.23 2.98 21.17
N PHE A 139 -20.93 4.12 20.53
CA PHE A 139 -19.58 4.42 20.06
C PHE A 139 -18.80 5.13 21.16
N LYS A 140 -17.58 4.67 21.43
CA LYS A 140 -16.65 5.31 22.36
C LYS A 140 -15.37 5.67 21.62
N TYR A 141 -14.95 6.91 21.77
CA TYR A 141 -13.75 7.46 21.15
C TYR A 141 -13.27 8.68 21.92
N ASN A 142 -12.05 9.12 21.66
CA ASN A 142 -11.53 10.34 22.26
C ASN A 142 -12.10 11.57 21.54
N GLU A 143 -13.08 12.22 22.16
CA GLU A 143 -13.75 13.41 21.62
C GLU A 143 -12.80 14.61 21.47
N ALA A 144 -11.62 14.64 22.09
CA ALA A 144 -10.64 15.69 21.80
C ALA A 144 -10.06 15.54 20.37
N PHE A 145 -9.96 14.30 19.88
CA PHE A 145 -9.28 13.99 18.61
C PHE A 145 -10.21 13.65 17.47
N PHE A 146 -11.44 13.21 17.75
CA PHE A 146 -12.38 12.76 16.72
C PHE A 146 -13.78 13.34 16.88
N ASP A 147 -14.43 13.54 15.74
CA ASP A 147 -15.89 13.58 15.63
C ASP A 147 -16.32 12.33 14.86
N VAL A 148 -17.25 11.54 15.40
CA VAL A 148 -17.81 10.38 14.72
C VAL A 148 -19.28 10.62 14.45
N ALA A 149 -19.63 10.85 13.19
CA ALA A 149 -21.01 10.93 12.74
C ALA A 149 -21.53 9.52 12.44
N ILE A 150 -22.70 9.18 12.99
CA ILE A 150 -23.41 7.92 12.71
C ILE A 150 -24.44 8.23 11.63
N ASP A 151 -24.14 7.83 10.40
CA ASP A 151 -24.98 8.05 9.22
C ASP A 151 -26.08 6.98 9.10
N LYS A 152 -25.89 5.82 9.73
CA LYS A 152 -26.83 4.70 9.74
C LYS A 152 -26.86 4.01 11.11
N GLU A 153 -28.06 3.86 11.66
CA GLU A 153 -28.30 3.10 12.88
C GLU A 153 -27.90 1.63 12.71
N LEU A 154 -27.32 1.05 13.77
CA LEU A 154 -26.92 -0.35 13.78
C LEU A 154 -28.15 -1.23 14.09
N PRO A 155 -28.35 -2.36 13.37
CA PRO A 155 -29.50 -3.22 13.59
C PRO A 155 -29.42 -3.90 14.97
N LEU A 156 -30.51 -3.88 15.72
CA LEU A 156 -30.63 -4.58 17.01
C LEU A 156 -31.14 -6.02 16.86
N THR A 157 -31.82 -6.32 15.75
CA THR A 157 -32.42 -7.62 15.51
C THR A 157 -31.40 -8.65 15.09
N LYS A 158 -31.63 -9.91 15.45
CA LYS A 158 -30.80 -11.04 15.04
C LYS A 158 -30.56 -11.10 13.52
N GLY A 159 -29.30 -11.28 13.13
CA GLY A 159 -28.89 -11.42 11.73
C GLY A 159 -27.55 -10.76 11.43
N LYS A 160 -27.16 -10.79 10.15
CA LYS A 160 -25.94 -10.15 9.65
C LYS A 160 -26.28 -9.13 8.57
N LEU A 161 -25.86 -7.88 8.77
CA LEU A 161 -26.13 -6.77 7.85
C LEU A 161 -24.86 -5.98 7.56
N THR A 162 -24.69 -5.59 6.29
CA THR A 162 -23.62 -4.70 5.86
C THR A 162 -24.18 -3.30 5.61
N LEU A 163 -23.73 -2.34 6.40
CA LEU A 163 -24.09 -0.93 6.31
C LEU A 163 -22.95 -0.17 5.61
N ASP A 164 -23.07 0.08 4.31
CA ASP A 164 -22.08 0.87 3.59
C ASP A 164 -22.11 2.35 3.99
N SER A 165 -20.95 2.99 4.19
CA SER A 165 -20.85 4.37 4.68
C SER A 165 -21.73 4.63 5.91
N ALA A 166 -21.66 3.74 6.91
CA ALA A 166 -22.47 3.79 8.12
C ALA A 166 -22.01 4.87 9.10
N ILE A 167 -20.70 5.16 9.10
CA ILE A 167 -20.12 6.21 9.94
C ILE A 167 -19.12 7.04 9.17
N THR A 168 -18.93 8.27 9.63
CA THR A 168 -17.88 9.17 9.17
C THR A 168 -17.01 9.59 10.36
N VAL A 169 -15.74 9.21 10.35
CA VAL A 169 -14.76 9.59 11.39
C VAL A 169 -13.96 10.79 10.88
N LYS A 170 -14.07 11.95 11.54
CA LYS A 170 -13.26 13.14 11.26
C LYS A 170 -12.16 13.26 12.32
N CYS A 171 -10.91 13.49 11.89
CA CYS A 171 -9.82 13.79 12.81
C CYS A 171 -9.70 15.31 13.01
N LYS A 172 -9.77 15.75 14.27
CA LYS A 172 -9.73 17.15 14.68
C LYS A 172 -8.33 17.64 15.00
N ASP A 173 -7.52 16.81 15.65
CA ASP A 173 -6.20 17.22 16.12
C ASP A 173 -5.19 16.05 16.10
N TYR A 174 -3.93 16.41 16.32
CA TYR A 174 -2.80 15.52 16.40
C TYR A 174 -2.73 14.82 17.77
N PHE A 175 -2.38 13.53 17.75
CA PHE A 175 -2.28 12.71 18.94
C PHE A 175 -1.05 11.79 18.93
N GLU A 176 -0.46 11.58 20.12
CA GLU A 176 0.86 10.94 20.24
C GLU A 176 0.84 9.42 20.40
N LYS A 177 -0.29 8.86 20.81
CA LYS A 177 -0.50 7.43 21.05
C LYS A 177 -1.54 6.91 20.08
N ASP A 178 -1.53 5.61 19.79
CA ASP A 178 -2.61 5.05 18.98
C ASP A 178 -3.94 5.26 19.73
N GLU A 179 -4.96 5.71 19.01
CA GLU A 179 -6.30 5.95 19.55
C GLU A 179 -7.28 4.91 18.99
N PHE A 180 -8.46 4.82 19.58
CA PHE A 180 -9.43 3.77 19.28
C PHE A 180 -10.81 4.37 18.97
N ILE A 181 -11.48 3.79 17.98
CA ILE A 181 -12.93 3.91 17.80
C ILE A 181 -13.52 2.56 18.19
N GLU A 182 -14.28 2.53 19.28
CA GLU A 182 -14.83 1.32 19.88
C GLU A 182 -16.34 1.32 19.74
N VAL A 183 -16.91 0.13 19.55
CA VAL A 183 -18.36 -0.09 19.58
C VAL A 183 -18.67 -1.04 20.72
N TYR A 184 -19.56 -0.60 21.60
CA TYR A 184 -20.07 -1.38 22.71
C TYR A 184 -21.52 -1.77 22.43
N ALA A 185 -21.88 -3.01 22.74
CA ALA A 185 -23.26 -3.43 22.85
C ALA A 185 -23.68 -3.40 24.32
N LEU A 186 -24.85 -2.84 24.60
CA LEU A 186 -25.43 -2.81 25.93
C LEU A 186 -26.49 -3.91 26.07
N LYS A 187 -26.44 -4.62 27.19
CA LYS A 187 -27.46 -5.61 27.57
C LYS A 187 -27.50 -5.71 29.08
N GLU A 188 -28.69 -5.60 29.67
CA GLU A 188 -28.92 -5.77 31.11
C GLU A 188 -28.05 -4.85 31.98
N GLY A 189 -27.80 -3.62 31.50
CA GLY A 189 -26.98 -2.63 32.19
C GLY A 189 -25.45 -2.78 32.02
N GLU A 190 -24.99 -3.86 31.38
CA GLU A 190 -23.57 -4.14 31.14
C GLU A 190 -23.12 -3.72 29.72
N LYS A 191 -21.83 -3.40 29.56
CA LYS A 191 -21.23 -2.95 28.29
C LYS A 191 -20.17 -3.94 27.80
N TYR A 192 -20.30 -4.37 26.55
CA TYR A 192 -19.38 -5.35 25.96
C TYR A 192 -18.79 -4.83 24.67
N LEU A 193 -17.46 -4.92 24.54
CA LEU A 193 -16.75 -4.50 23.35
C LEU A 193 -17.05 -5.47 22.21
N VAL A 194 -17.72 -4.97 21.17
CA VAL A 194 -18.16 -5.78 20.02
C VAL A 194 -17.48 -5.38 18.71
N GLY A 195 -16.77 -4.26 18.70
CA GLY A 195 -15.98 -3.83 17.56
C GLY A 195 -14.93 -2.81 17.98
N GLN A 196 -13.77 -2.84 17.32
CA GLN A 196 -12.72 -1.87 17.56
C GLN A 196 -12.00 -1.55 16.26
N LEU A 197 -11.61 -0.29 16.10
CA LEU A 197 -10.73 0.20 15.04
C LEU A 197 -9.58 0.97 15.69
N ILE A 198 -8.35 0.69 15.28
CA ILE A 198 -7.17 1.41 15.77
C ILE A 198 -6.82 2.54 14.78
N VAL A 199 -6.77 3.77 15.27
CA VAL A 199 -6.24 4.91 14.53
C VAL A 199 -4.79 5.13 14.94
N LYS A 200 -3.86 4.94 14.01
CA LYS A 200 -2.42 5.08 14.26
C LYS A 200 -2.08 6.51 14.65
N ARG A 201 -1.27 6.65 15.70
CA ARG A 201 -0.72 7.95 16.17
C ARG A 201 -0.25 8.82 15.01
N ASN A 202 -0.71 10.06 14.98
CA ASN A 202 -0.51 10.96 13.85
C ASN A 202 0.23 12.25 14.23
N HIS A 203 0.71 12.40 15.47
CA HIS A 203 1.45 13.58 15.87
C HIS A 203 2.59 13.88 14.89
N THR A 204 2.82 15.16 14.60
CA THR A 204 3.72 15.62 13.53
C THR A 204 5.16 15.09 13.67
N LYS A 205 5.61 14.82 14.90
CA LYS A 205 6.90 14.18 15.20
C LYS A 205 7.08 12.77 14.61
N PHE A 206 5.98 12.08 14.30
CA PHE A 206 6.00 10.75 13.68
C PHE A 206 5.92 10.81 12.16
N HIS A 207 5.60 11.97 11.58
CA HIS A 207 5.58 12.13 10.14
C HIS A 207 6.97 11.91 9.55
N ARG A 208 7.00 11.42 8.32
CA ARG A 208 8.22 11.35 7.53
C ARG A 208 8.15 12.35 6.40
N PHE A 209 9.33 12.75 5.94
CA PHE A 209 9.45 13.74 4.89
C PHE A 209 10.37 13.22 3.80
N ILE A 210 9.93 13.42 2.56
CA ILE A 210 10.69 13.04 1.38
C ILE A 210 10.74 14.20 0.39
N LYS A 211 11.95 14.44 -0.12
CA LYS A 211 12.20 15.42 -1.17
C LYS A 211 12.29 14.71 -2.50
N VAL A 212 11.47 15.16 -3.46
CA VAL A 212 11.35 14.52 -4.77
C VAL A 212 11.48 15.56 -5.88
N CYS A 213 12.32 15.30 -6.87
CA CYS A 213 12.49 16.14 -8.04
C CYS A 213 11.92 15.40 -9.26
N PHE A 214 10.80 15.89 -9.79
CA PHE A 214 10.24 15.38 -11.04
C PHE A 214 11.00 16.03 -12.20
N VAL A 215 11.68 15.23 -13.00
CA VAL A 215 12.51 15.69 -14.10
C VAL A 215 11.85 15.27 -15.41
N ASN A 216 11.30 16.25 -16.13
CA ASN A 216 10.74 16.00 -17.46
C ASN A 216 11.85 15.97 -18.50
N VAL A 217 12.07 14.82 -19.13
CA VAL A 217 13.14 14.61 -20.11
C VAL A 217 12.60 14.89 -21.51
N ARG A 218 13.28 15.77 -22.24
CA ARG A 218 13.01 16.07 -23.65
C ARG A 218 14.10 15.46 -24.52
N ILE A 219 13.70 14.86 -25.64
CA ILE A 219 14.62 14.31 -26.64
C ILE A 219 14.23 14.88 -28.00
N GLY A 220 15.01 15.84 -28.51
CA GLY A 220 14.60 16.66 -29.64
C GLY A 220 13.27 17.37 -29.36
N THR A 221 12.24 17.07 -30.16
CA THR A 221 10.87 17.59 -29.97
C THR A 221 9.98 16.67 -29.13
N LYS A 222 10.46 15.47 -28.76
CA LYS A 222 9.69 14.50 -27.97
C LYS A 222 9.69 14.88 -26.49
N GLN A 223 8.53 14.78 -25.85
CA GLN A 223 8.35 14.87 -24.39
C GLN A 223 7.32 13.82 -23.92
N SER A 224 7.35 13.49 -22.63
CA SER A 224 6.38 12.53 -22.07
C SER A 224 4.97 13.10 -22.17
N MET A 225 3.99 12.25 -22.50
CA MET A 225 2.58 12.63 -22.53
C MET A 225 1.91 12.59 -21.15
N MET A 226 2.65 12.25 -20.09
CA MET A 226 2.11 12.15 -18.73
C MET A 226 1.77 13.52 -18.12
N SER A 227 0.73 13.56 -17.29
CA SER A 227 0.35 14.77 -16.55
C SER A 227 1.11 14.85 -15.22
N ILE A 228 2.18 15.63 -15.21
CA ILE A 228 3.00 15.89 -14.00
C ILE A 228 2.15 16.34 -12.81
N THR A 229 1.09 17.12 -13.05
CA THR A 229 0.17 17.57 -12.00
C THR A 229 -0.60 16.40 -11.38
N ASN A 230 -1.12 15.48 -12.20
CA ASN A 230 -1.85 14.32 -11.71
C ASN A 230 -0.92 13.36 -10.97
N GLU A 231 0.30 13.14 -11.47
CA GLU A 231 1.29 12.29 -10.81
C GLU A 231 1.69 12.82 -9.43
N LYS A 232 1.78 14.15 -9.25
CA LYS A 232 2.00 14.77 -7.94
C LYS A 232 0.86 14.47 -6.96
N VAL A 233 -0.39 14.51 -7.43
CA VAL A 233 -1.57 14.23 -6.62
C VAL A 233 -1.60 12.75 -6.22
N ALA A 234 -1.39 11.85 -7.19
CA ALA A 234 -1.34 10.41 -6.97
C ALA A 234 -0.22 10.03 -5.99
N LEU A 235 1.00 10.54 -6.19
CA LEU A 235 2.12 10.27 -5.28
C LEU A 235 1.82 10.70 -3.84
N ARG A 236 1.29 11.90 -3.64
CA ARG A 236 0.92 12.39 -2.30
C ARG A 236 -0.19 11.57 -1.66
N LYS A 237 -1.18 11.14 -2.44
CA LYS A 237 -2.30 10.31 -1.98
C LYS A 237 -1.80 9.01 -1.34
N TYR A 238 -0.94 8.26 -2.02
CA TYR A 238 -0.41 6.99 -1.48
C TYR A 238 0.55 7.22 -0.31
N LEU A 239 1.49 8.17 -0.42
CA LEU A 239 2.44 8.46 0.67
C LEU A 239 1.75 8.93 1.95
N ARG A 240 0.63 9.65 1.85
CA ARG A 240 -0.15 10.12 3.01
C ARG A 240 -0.77 8.96 3.80
N GLN A 241 -1.05 7.82 3.17
CA GLN A 241 -1.52 6.63 3.89
C GLN A 241 -0.51 6.14 4.94
N ALA A 242 0.77 6.47 4.77
CA ALA A 242 1.83 6.25 5.73
C ALA A 242 2.33 7.56 6.37
N TYR A 243 1.54 8.63 6.44
CA TYR A 243 1.97 9.93 7.00
C TYR A 243 3.31 10.47 6.45
N ILE A 244 3.62 10.16 5.18
CA ILE A 244 4.81 10.68 4.50
C ILE A 244 4.41 11.92 3.72
N LYS A 245 5.04 13.06 4.06
CA LYS A 245 4.90 14.32 3.33
C LYS A 245 5.95 14.39 2.22
N ALA A 246 5.50 14.69 1.01
CA ALA A 246 6.39 14.86 -0.14
C ALA A 246 6.49 16.33 -0.57
N GLU A 247 7.69 16.89 -0.49
CA GLU A 247 8.05 18.11 -1.21
C GLU A 247 8.46 17.74 -2.62
N ILE A 248 7.68 18.19 -3.60
CA ILE A 248 7.90 17.85 -5.01
C ILE A 248 8.28 19.11 -5.78
N LYS A 249 9.50 19.13 -6.32
CA LYS A 249 9.97 20.13 -7.29
C LYS A 249 9.87 19.56 -8.71
N THR A 250 9.93 20.44 -9.70
CA THR A 250 9.91 20.03 -11.11
C THR A 250 11.03 20.75 -11.85
N GLU A 251 11.74 19.99 -12.68
CA GLU A 251 12.76 20.47 -13.58
C GLU A 251 12.53 19.89 -14.97
N ASN A 252 13.09 20.53 -16.00
CA ASN A 252 13.08 20.04 -17.36
C ASN A 252 14.51 19.85 -17.82
N ILE A 253 14.80 18.72 -18.47
CA ILE A 253 16.10 18.49 -19.09
C ILE A 253 15.98 18.16 -20.56
N SER A 254 17.05 18.44 -21.32
CA SER A 254 17.19 18.03 -22.71
C SER A 254 18.29 16.96 -22.81
N ALA A 255 17.92 15.75 -23.21
CA ALA A 255 18.86 14.68 -23.52
C ALA A 255 19.16 14.68 -25.03
N SER A 256 20.43 14.48 -25.39
CA SER A 256 20.88 14.55 -26.79
C SER A 256 20.67 13.26 -27.59
N SER A 257 20.49 12.11 -26.94
CA SER A 257 20.40 10.81 -27.61
C SER A 257 19.40 9.88 -26.94
N GLU A 258 18.34 9.48 -27.67
CA GLU A 258 17.41 8.42 -27.25
C GLU A 258 18.11 7.07 -27.17
N LYS A 259 18.95 6.78 -28.17
CA LYS A 259 19.69 5.53 -28.29
C LYS A 259 20.63 5.32 -27.10
N GLU A 260 21.31 6.37 -26.65
CA GLU A 260 22.20 6.30 -25.49
C GLU A 260 21.44 5.89 -24.22
N ILE A 261 20.25 6.45 -24.00
CA ILE A 261 19.41 6.11 -22.84
C ILE A 261 18.90 4.68 -22.94
N LEU A 262 18.43 4.24 -24.12
CA LEU A 262 17.97 2.85 -24.34
C LEU A 262 19.09 1.85 -24.13
N ASP A 263 20.24 2.06 -24.77
CA ASP A 263 21.40 1.17 -24.65
C ASP A 263 21.84 1.04 -23.18
N ALA A 264 21.71 2.10 -22.38
CA ALA A 264 22.04 2.13 -20.96
C ALA A 264 20.97 1.56 -20.03
N LEU A 265 19.73 1.39 -20.51
CA LEU A 265 18.67 0.65 -19.80
C LEU A 265 18.78 -0.86 -20.09
N ASP A 266 19.14 -1.22 -21.32
CA ASP A 266 19.24 -2.62 -21.77
C ASP A 266 20.52 -3.32 -21.30
N LYS A 267 21.62 -2.57 -21.18
CA LYS A 267 22.87 -3.10 -20.67
C LYS A 267 22.78 -3.21 -19.15
N TYR A 268 22.75 -4.44 -18.64
CA TYR A 268 23.15 -4.76 -17.27
C TYR A 268 24.66 -4.51 -17.09
N SER A 269 25.14 -3.30 -17.39
CA SER A 269 26.54 -2.95 -17.20
C SER A 269 26.84 -2.97 -15.72
N GLU A 270 27.90 -3.68 -15.34
CA GLU A 270 28.42 -3.65 -13.97
C GLU A 270 29.07 -2.30 -13.64
N ASP A 271 29.39 -1.47 -14.66
CA ASP A 271 29.87 -0.11 -14.44
C ASP A 271 28.69 0.84 -14.15
N PRO A 272 28.60 1.41 -12.93
CA PRO A 272 27.54 2.36 -12.58
C PRO A 272 27.46 3.59 -13.51
N LYS A 273 28.57 3.95 -14.16
CA LYS A 273 28.66 5.10 -15.09
C LYS A 273 27.98 4.85 -16.43
N ASP A 274 27.69 3.59 -16.77
CA ASP A 274 26.98 3.24 -18.00
C ASP A 274 25.48 3.05 -17.77
N SER A 275 25.01 3.21 -16.53
CA SER A 275 23.58 3.10 -16.22
C SER A 275 22.78 4.28 -16.76
N ALA A 276 21.55 4.02 -17.21
CA ALA A 276 20.66 5.08 -17.66
C ALA A 276 20.40 6.15 -16.58
N PHE A 277 20.39 5.75 -15.30
CA PHE A 277 20.26 6.66 -14.17
C PHE A 277 21.43 7.65 -14.12
N TYR A 278 22.67 7.18 -14.29
CA TYR A 278 23.85 8.04 -14.34
C TYR A 278 23.81 8.99 -15.54
N ILE A 279 23.42 8.50 -16.72
CA ILE A 279 23.32 9.31 -17.94
C ILE A 279 22.28 10.42 -17.79
N LEU A 280 21.09 10.09 -17.26
CA LEU A 280 20.02 11.06 -17.00
C LEU A 280 20.43 12.09 -15.93
N GLU A 281 21.12 11.65 -14.88
CA GLU A 281 21.70 12.57 -13.89
C GLU A 281 22.76 13.49 -14.52
N LYS A 282 23.64 12.97 -15.38
CA LYS A 282 24.63 13.77 -16.11
C LYS A 282 23.97 14.85 -16.96
N TYR A 283 22.89 14.55 -17.68
CA TYR A 283 22.13 15.55 -18.43
C TYR A 283 21.56 16.65 -17.53
N LEU A 284 21.01 16.27 -16.37
CA LEU A 284 20.55 17.22 -15.35
C LEU A 284 21.69 18.10 -14.82
N TYR A 285 22.90 17.56 -14.65
CA TYR A 285 24.07 18.32 -14.19
C TYR A 285 24.67 19.23 -15.26
N GLN A 286 24.68 18.83 -16.55
CA GLN A 286 25.35 19.56 -17.63
C GLN A 286 24.55 20.75 -18.18
N GLN A 287 23.22 20.71 -18.09
CA GLN A 287 22.36 21.74 -18.69
C GLN A 287 22.49 23.13 -18.07
N GLN A 288 23.16 23.26 -16.93
CA GLN A 288 23.50 24.55 -16.36
C GLN A 288 25.02 24.66 -16.27
N LYS A 289 25.62 25.55 -17.06
CA LYS A 289 27.07 25.82 -17.18
C LYS A 289 27.77 26.27 -15.88
N LYS A 290 27.20 25.99 -14.70
CA LYS A 290 27.77 26.19 -13.36
C LYS A 290 27.35 24.99 -12.49
N ASN A 291 28.28 24.43 -11.72
CA ASN A 291 28.16 23.32 -10.76
C ASN A 291 27.10 23.48 -9.63
N TYR A 292 25.98 24.19 -9.86
CA TYR A 292 25.06 24.67 -8.83
C TYR A 292 23.81 23.80 -8.62
N LEU A 293 23.32 23.09 -9.65
CA LEU A 293 22.16 22.19 -9.51
C LEU A 293 22.48 20.86 -8.84
N ALA A 294 23.72 20.39 -8.97
CA ALA A 294 24.14 19.14 -8.35
C ALA A 294 23.91 19.20 -6.84
N SER A 295 24.46 20.21 -6.18
CA SER A 295 24.19 20.47 -4.76
C SER A 295 22.71 20.72 -4.44
N LYS A 296 21.96 21.36 -5.34
CA LYS A 296 20.56 21.75 -5.09
C LYS A 296 19.64 20.55 -4.88
N TYR A 297 19.85 19.48 -5.66
CA TYR A 297 18.99 18.30 -5.67
C TYR A 297 19.67 16.99 -5.21
N ASN A 298 20.90 17.06 -4.71
CA ASN A 298 21.60 15.89 -4.14
C ASN A 298 20.80 15.20 -3.02
N ASN A 299 20.02 15.97 -2.24
CA ASN A 299 19.15 15.42 -1.19
C ASN A 299 17.73 15.06 -1.68
N TYR A 300 17.47 15.09 -2.99
CA TYR A 300 16.20 14.71 -3.59
C TYR A 300 16.32 13.35 -4.26
N ARG A 301 15.27 12.54 -4.17
CA ARG A 301 15.06 11.43 -5.11
C ARG A 301 14.61 12.03 -6.44
N LYS A 302 15.21 11.60 -7.55
CA LYS A 302 14.86 12.10 -8.88
C LYS A 302 13.93 11.09 -9.55
N ILE A 303 12.87 11.59 -10.18
CA ILE A 303 11.97 10.81 -11.03
C ILE A 303 12.07 11.37 -12.44
N PHE A 304 12.70 10.64 -13.34
CA PHE A 304 12.88 11.01 -14.73
C PHE A 304 11.72 10.50 -15.57
N PHE A 305 10.93 11.41 -16.11
CA PHE A 305 9.85 11.10 -17.06
C PHE A 305 10.44 11.11 -18.46
N VAL A 306 10.71 9.93 -19.01
CA VAL A 306 11.31 9.79 -20.35
C VAL A 306 10.21 9.69 -21.42
N PRO A 307 10.40 10.31 -22.60
CA PRO A 307 9.38 10.35 -23.65
C PRO A 307 9.40 9.09 -24.53
N MET A 308 9.61 7.92 -23.92
CA MET A 308 10.03 6.68 -24.57
C MET A 308 9.12 5.52 -24.17
N ILE A 309 8.97 4.56 -25.07
CA ILE A 309 8.34 3.27 -24.79
C ILE A 309 9.47 2.29 -24.52
N LEU A 310 9.41 1.61 -23.37
CA LEU A 310 10.44 0.66 -22.96
C LEU A 310 9.88 -0.75 -23.12
N GLU A 311 10.31 -1.45 -24.16
CA GLU A 311 9.96 -2.86 -24.38
C GLU A 311 10.86 -3.76 -23.53
N SER A 312 10.29 -4.84 -22.99
CA SER A 312 11.03 -5.87 -22.29
C SER A 312 10.67 -7.23 -22.86
N LYS A 313 11.66 -7.98 -23.33
CA LYS A 313 11.46 -9.35 -23.82
C LYS A 313 11.78 -10.31 -22.68
N SER A 314 10.77 -10.98 -22.17
CA SER A 314 10.93 -11.97 -21.10
C SER A 314 9.99 -13.13 -21.36
N CYS A 315 10.46 -14.35 -21.09
CA CYS A 315 9.63 -15.56 -21.17
C CYS A 315 8.93 -15.77 -22.52
N GLY A 316 9.62 -15.46 -23.62
CA GLY A 316 9.10 -15.60 -24.98
C GLY A 316 8.01 -14.59 -25.35
N SER A 317 7.76 -13.58 -24.51
CA SER A 317 6.76 -12.53 -24.71
C SER A 317 7.41 -11.15 -24.68
N THR A 318 6.84 -10.21 -25.46
CA THR A 318 7.17 -8.78 -25.34
C THR A 318 6.22 -8.13 -24.35
N GLY A 319 6.78 -7.64 -23.24
CA GLY A 319 6.12 -6.76 -22.27
C GLY A 319 6.63 -5.33 -22.38
N TYR A 320 6.12 -4.47 -21.50
CA TYR A 320 6.50 -3.05 -21.44
C TYR A 320 6.83 -2.66 -20.00
N VAL A 321 7.92 -1.92 -19.82
CA VAL A 321 8.33 -1.37 -18.52
C VAL A 321 7.73 0.03 -18.38
N MET A 322 6.81 0.18 -17.44
CA MET A 322 6.15 1.47 -17.17
C MET A 322 6.99 2.37 -16.27
N GLY A 323 7.79 1.76 -15.38
CA GLY A 323 8.69 2.45 -14.49
C GLY A 323 9.74 1.50 -13.93
N GLN A 324 10.81 2.07 -13.38
CA GLN A 324 11.90 1.34 -12.75
C GLN A 324 12.62 2.23 -11.72
N THR A 325 12.75 1.74 -10.49
CA THR A 325 13.71 2.28 -9.52
C THR A 325 15.13 1.78 -9.83
N GLN A 326 16.13 2.62 -9.57
CA GLN A 326 17.55 2.28 -9.71
C GLN A 326 17.92 1.07 -8.85
N GLU A 327 17.40 1.04 -7.62
CA GLU A 327 17.56 -0.07 -6.69
C GLU A 327 16.47 -0.04 -5.63
N ILE A 328 16.34 -1.14 -4.90
CA ILE A 328 15.48 -1.27 -3.72
C ILE A 328 16.40 -1.33 -2.48
N PRO A 329 16.48 -0.24 -1.68
CA PRO A 329 17.38 -0.21 -0.52
C PRO A 329 17.06 -1.30 0.48
N LYS A 330 18.07 -1.99 1.03
CA LYS A 330 17.86 -3.04 2.05
C LYS A 330 17.82 -2.49 3.48
N LYS A 331 18.44 -1.34 3.71
CA LYS A 331 18.60 -0.69 5.03
C LYS A 331 18.43 0.82 4.91
N LYS A 332 18.10 1.48 6.02
CA LYS A 332 18.08 2.95 6.10
C LYS A 332 19.46 3.49 5.72
N GLY A 333 19.48 4.48 4.83
CA GLY A 333 20.71 5.05 4.32
C GLY A 333 20.52 6.44 3.74
N LEU A 334 21.66 7.06 3.41
CA LEU A 334 21.69 8.35 2.72
C LEU A 334 21.34 8.20 1.23
N GLU A 335 21.41 6.98 0.69
CA GLU A 335 21.05 6.66 -0.69
C GLU A 335 19.63 7.15 -1.02
N LYS A 336 19.51 7.72 -2.22
CA LYS A 336 18.27 8.23 -2.81
C LYS A 336 18.12 7.66 -4.22
N PRO A 337 17.88 6.35 -4.36
CA PRO A 337 17.65 5.70 -5.66
C PRO A 337 16.78 6.57 -6.57
N SER A 338 17.30 6.84 -7.75
CA SER A 338 16.59 7.54 -8.82
C SER A 338 15.55 6.59 -9.46
N ILE A 339 14.55 7.17 -10.12
CA ILE A 339 13.45 6.44 -10.74
C ILE A 339 13.33 6.90 -12.19
N VAL A 340 13.09 5.97 -13.11
CA VAL A 340 12.70 6.25 -14.49
C VAL A 340 11.25 5.86 -14.66
N ILE A 341 10.48 6.71 -15.35
CA ILE A 341 9.09 6.48 -15.73
C ILE A 341 8.99 6.63 -17.24
N ALA A 342 8.55 5.57 -17.92
CA ALA A 342 8.34 5.57 -19.36
C ALA A 342 7.13 6.44 -19.76
N ASP A 343 6.91 6.64 -21.06
CA ASP A 343 5.70 7.31 -21.56
C ASP A 343 4.49 6.36 -21.51
N ILE A 344 3.96 6.18 -20.30
CA ILE A 344 2.83 5.29 -19.99
C ILE A 344 1.62 5.59 -20.88
N VAL A 345 1.33 6.88 -21.12
CA VAL A 345 0.18 7.29 -21.94
C VAL A 345 0.35 6.81 -23.37
N ARG A 346 1.56 6.91 -23.93
CA ARG A 346 1.86 6.40 -25.28
C ARG A 346 1.84 4.88 -25.32
N THR A 347 2.41 4.22 -24.31
CA THR A 347 2.39 2.75 -24.19
C THR A 347 0.95 2.22 -24.13
N ASN A 348 0.08 2.83 -23.33
CA ASN A 348 -1.33 2.45 -23.22
C ASN A 348 -2.11 2.61 -24.53
N LYS A 349 -1.79 3.63 -25.34
CA LYS A 349 -2.39 3.77 -26.68
C LYS A 349 -2.04 2.61 -27.59
N ILE A 350 -0.79 2.11 -27.53
CA ILE A 350 -0.34 0.94 -28.30
C ILE A 350 -1.04 -0.33 -27.79
N LEU A 351 -1.09 -0.49 -26.47
CA LEU A 351 -1.70 -1.64 -25.81
C LEU A 351 -3.24 -1.64 -25.84
N LYS A 352 -3.87 -0.52 -26.20
CA LYS A 352 -5.33 -0.30 -26.12
C LYS A 352 -5.87 -0.54 -24.70
N THR A 353 -5.07 -0.20 -23.69
CA THR A 353 -5.40 -0.33 -22.27
C THR A 353 -5.89 1.00 -21.69
N PRO A 354 -6.83 1.00 -20.74
CA PRO A 354 -7.31 2.22 -20.12
C PRO A 354 -6.22 2.84 -19.22
N PRO A 355 -6.04 4.18 -19.22
CA PRO A 355 -5.03 4.86 -18.41
C PRO A 355 -5.07 4.53 -16.92
N SER A 356 -6.26 4.17 -16.40
CA SER A 356 -6.48 3.90 -14.98
C SER A 356 -5.78 2.66 -14.41
N ILE A 357 -5.15 1.85 -15.26
CA ILE A 357 -4.33 0.70 -14.82
C ILE A 357 -2.99 1.16 -14.23
N ASP A 358 -2.47 2.31 -14.69
CA ASP A 358 -1.12 2.77 -14.39
C ASP A 358 -1.09 4.08 -13.57
N GLU A 359 -2.24 4.53 -13.05
CA GLU A 359 -2.36 5.73 -12.21
C GLU A 359 -1.49 5.67 -10.93
N SER A 360 -1.01 4.48 -10.56
CA SER A 360 -0.16 4.27 -9.38
C SER A 360 1.33 4.10 -9.71
N THR A 361 1.75 4.07 -10.98
CA THR A 361 3.13 3.68 -11.35
C THR A 361 4.20 4.54 -10.68
N VAL A 362 4.05 5.87 -10.68
CA VAL A 362 5.02 6.76 -10.00
C VAL A 362 5.11 6.48 -8.50
N ALA A 363 3.96 6.19 -7.87
CA ALA A 363 3.91 5.88 -6.44
C ALA A 363 4.44 4.46 -6.14
N HIS A 364 4.24 3.50 -7.05
CA HIS A 364 4.78 2.15 -6.99
C HIS A 364 6.32 2.16 -7.03
N GLU A 365 6.91 2.85 -8.00
CA GLU A 365 8.36 3.00 -8.08
C GLU A 365 8.93 3.80 -6.92
N MET A 366 8.20 4.82 -6.44
CA MET A 366 8.59 5.53 -5.21
C MET A 366 8.66 4.56 -4.03
N CYS A 367 7.68 3.67 -3.87
CA CYS A 367 7.66 2.69 -2.79
C CYS A 367 8.85 1.73 -2.89
N HIS A 368 9.20 1.27 -4.09
CA HIS A 368 10.43 0.50 -4.32
C HIS A 368 11.68 1.27 -3.88
N SER A 369 11.78 2.55 -4.25
CA SER A 369 12.91 3.40 -3.85
C SER A 369 13.04 3.58 -2.33
N ILE A 370 11.97 3.32 -1.57
CA ILE A 370 11.89 3.36 -0.10
C ILE A 370 11.80 1.93 0.50
N ALA A 371 12.32 0.92 -0.20
CA ALA A 371 12.53 -0.45 0.27
C ALA A 371 11.31 -1.38 0.31
N LEU A 372 10.20 -1.07 -0.38
CA LEU A 372 9.13 -2.04 -0.56
C LEU A 372 9.43 -2.95 -1.74
N SER A 373 9.29 -4.26 -1.57
CA SER A 373 9.26 -5.23 -2.68
C SER A 373 7.83 -5.45 -3.14
N HIS A 374 7.67 -6.03 -4.33
CA HIS A 374 6.37 -6.53 -4.77
C HIS A 374 5.78 -7.53 -3.77
N THR A 375 4.47 -7.48 -3.58
CA THR A 375 3.77 -8.38 -2.64
C THR A 375 3.75 -9.83 -3.07
N PHE A 376 4.10 -10.15 -4.32
CA PHE A 376 4.14 -11.52 -4.85
C PHE A 376 5.56 -12.09 -4.96
N LEU A 377 6.59 -11.37 -4.48
CA LEU A 377 7.96 -11.88 -4.44
C LEU A 377 8.27 -12.52 -3.09
N ASN A 378 9.01 -13.63 -3.10
CA ASN A 378 9.40 -14.38 -1.90
C ASN A 378 10.27 -13.59 -0.91
N ASN A 379 10.86 -12.47 -1.33
CA ASN A 379 11.62 -11.56 -0.45
C ASN A 379 10.74 -10.48 0.20
N SER A 380 9.44 -10.42 -0.11
CA SER A 380 8.46 -9.63 0.62
C SER A 380 8.25 -10.20 2.02
N LYS A 381 7.89 -9.34 2.99
CA LYS A 381 7.55 -9.78 4.36
C LYS A 381 6.41 -10.80 4.36
N TYR A 382 5.41 -10.58 3.52
CA TYR A 382 4.31 -11.50 3.25
C TYR A 382 4.12 -11.62 1.75
N VAL A 383 3.93 -12.84 1.27
CA VAL A 383 3.79 -13.15 -0.15
C VAL A 383 2.33 -13.49 -0.46
N PHE A 384 1.77 -12.73 -1.39
CA PHE A 384 0.43 -12.93 -1.90
C PHE A 384 0.48 -13.42 -3.35
N LYS A 385 -0.58 -14.09 -3.78
CA LYS A 385 -0.76 -14.46 -5.17
C LYS A 385 -0.88 -13.18 -6.01
N GLU A 386 -0.04 -13.06 -7.02
CA GLU A 386 -0.03 -11.94 -7.98
C GLU A 386 -1.43 -11.69 -8.58
N PHE A 387 -1.75 -10.41 -8.83
CA PHE A 387 -3.02 -9.94 -9.42
C PHE A 387 -4.27 -10.15 -8.54
N THR A 388 -4.11 -10.44 -7.24
CA THR A 388 -5.25 -10.73 -6.35
C THR A 388 -5.51 -9.66 -5.30
N THR A 389 -4.62 -8.67 -5.14
CA THR A 389 -4.75 -7.65 -4.11
C THR A 389 -4.88 -6.24 -4.67
N ASP A 390 -5.46 -5.33 -3.89
CA ASP A 390 -5.49 -3.89 -4.19
C ASP A 390 -4.30 -3.12 -3.60
N ASN A 391 -3.23 -3.84 -3.23
CA ASN A 391 -2.01 -3.26 -2.69
C ASN A 391 -1.15 -2.66 -3.80
N ILE A 392 -0.70 -1.41 -3.64
CA ILE A 392 0.09 -0.72 -4.67
C ILE A 392 1.31 -1.51 -5.17
N MET A 393 1.89 -2.41 -4.37
CA MET A 393 3.03 -3.25 -4.74
C MET A 393 2.64 -4.58 -5.41
N ASP A 394 1.39 -4.76 -5.83
CA ASP A 394 0.95 -5.85 -6.71
C ASP A 394 0.95 -5.38 -8.18
N TYR A 395 0.61 -6.27 -9.11
CA TYR A 395 0.43 -5.95 -10.53
C TYR A 395 -1.05 -5.91 -10.93
N TYR A 396 -1.32 -5.16 -12.01
CA TYR A 396 -2.70 -4.85 -12.45
C TYR A 396 -2.97 -5.12 -13.94
N GLY A 397 -1.96 -5.49 -14.72
CA GLY A 397 -2.11 -5.70 -16.17
C GLY A 397 -3.01 -6.88 -16.57
N LYS A 398 -3.34 -7.79 -15.65
CA LYS A 398 -4.12 -9.02 -15.91
C LYS A 398 -5.34 -9.18 -14.99
N THR A 399 -5.84 -8.09 -14.40
CA THR A 399 -6.97 -8.13 -13.46
C THR A 399 -7.83 -6.88 -13.56
N ALA A 400 -9.07 -6.98 -13.06
CA ALA A 400 -9.97 -5.83 -12.94
C ALA A 400 -9.81 -5.09 -11.58
N ILE A 401 -8.89 -5.55 -10.73
CA ILE A 401 -8.49 -4.88 -9.48
C ILE A 401 -7.63 -3.66 -9.83
N LYS A 402 -7.63 -2.65 -8.97
CA LYS A 402 -6.80 -1.44 -9.10
C LYS A 402 -6.02 -1.21 -7.82
N ALA A 403 -4.84 -0.61 -7.94
CA ALA A 403 -4.06 -0.16 -6.80
C ALA A 403 -4.84 0.87 -5.98
N LYS A 404 -5.00 0.61 -4.68
CA LYS A 404 -5.69 1.53 -3.77
C LYS A 404 -4.85 1.88 -2.56
N GLN A 405 -4.03 0.96 -2.07
CA GLN A 405 -3.49 1.14 -0.73
C GLN A 405 -2.14 0.50 -0.45
N LEU A 406 -1.53 0.97 0.62
CA LEU A 406 -0.45 0.33 1.34
C LEU A 406 -1.02 -0.42 2.56
N TYR A 407 -0.37 -1.50 2.96
CA TYR A 407 -0.68 -2.23 4.19
C TYR A 407 0.02 -1.62 5.40
N LYS A 408 -0.48 -1.91 6.61
CA LYS A 408 0.06 -1.37 7.86
C LYS A 408 1.53 -1.70 8.04
N TRP A 409 1.94 -2.92 7.72
CA TRP A 409 3.36 -3.32 7.82
C TRP A 409 4.24 -2.61 6.78
N GLN A 410 3.67 -2.18 5.65
CA GLN A 410 4.38 -1.36 4.67
C GLN A 410 4.51 0.08 5.16
N TRP A 411 3.50 0.65 5.84
CA TRP A 411 3.62 1.96 6.47
C TRP A 411 4.78 1.98 7.46
N GLU A 412 4.85 0.97 8.33
CA GLU A 412 5.93 0.79 9.31
C GLU A 412 7.29 0.65 8.63
N ARG A 413 7.37 -0.16 7.57
CA ARG A 413 8.61 -0.29 6.81
C ARG A 413 9.06 1.04 6.20
N LEU A 414 8.14 1.81 5.63
CA LEU A 414 8.48 3.14 5.10
C LEU A 414 8.92 4.11 6.21
N TRP A 415 8.33 4.04 7.41
CA TRP A 415 8.75 4.84 8.57
C TRP A 415 10.13 4.48 9.11
N GLU A 416 10.54 3.23 9.00
CA GLU A 416 11.90 2.79 9.36
C GLU A 416 12.94 3.35 8.38
N MET A 417 12.58 3.41 7.09
CA MET A 417 13.50 3.75 6.01
C MET A 417 13.71 5.24 5.81
N LEU A 418 12.75 6.07 6.23
CA LEU A 418 12.83 7.54 6.25
C LEU A 418 13.15 8.03 7.66
#